data_AF-A0A0N8KFV8-F1
#
_entry.id   AF-A0A0N8KFV8-F1
#
_cell.length_a   1.000
_cell.length_b   1.000
_cell.length_c   1.000
_cell.angle_alpha   90.00
_cell.angle_beta   90.00
_cell.angle_gamma   90.00
#
_symmetry.space_group_name_H-M   'P 1'
#
loop_
_entity.id
_entity.type
_entity.pdbx_description
1 polymer ?
#
loop_
_entity_poly.entity_id
_entity_poly.type
_entity_poly.pdbx_seq_one_letter_code
_entity_poly.pdbx_strand_id
1 'polypeptide(L)'
;MAKNQNAFMKKQRAELKRRKKKEKFEEKLQRKSQPKDGSLENMTVYVDEFGNLSETPPEPPTTKKQLNQNNYRSNSAAQNK
;
A
#
# COMPACT_ATOMS: atom_id res chain seq x y z
N MET A 1 20.31 49.36 18.58
CA MET A 1 19.71 48.20 19.30
C MET A 1 19.59 47.00 18.35
N ALA A 2 20.37 45.93 18.51
CA ALA A 2 20.35 44.76 17.60
C ALA A 2 20.25 43.41 18.35
N LYS A 3 19.53 43.36 19.49
CA LYS A 3 19.61 42.22 20.43
C LYS A 3 18.50 41.16 20.35
N ASN A 4 17.54 41.23 19.41
CA ASN A 4 16.33 40.36 19.45
C ASN A 4 16.13 39.39 18.26
N GLN A 5 16.90 39.48 17.16
CA GLN A 5 16.68 38.58 16.01
C GLN A 5 17.01 37.11 16.32
N ASN A 6 18.04 36.88 17.15
CA ASN A 6 18.49 35.52 17.50
C ASN A 6 17.48 34.76 18.37
N ALA A 7 16.77 35.44 19.28
CA ALA A 7 15.77 34.82 20.14
C ALA A 7 14.55 34.36 19.33
N PHE A 8 14.09 35.19 18.40
CA PHE A 8 12.99 34.88 17.49
C PHE A 8 13.30 33.65 16.61
N MET A 9 14.50 33.59 16.01
CA MET A 9 14.93 32.44 15.21
C MET A 9 15.04 31.15 16.04
N LYS A 10 15.52 31.23 17.29
CA LYS A 10 15.56 30.09 18.20
C LYS A 10 14.15 29.60 18.55
N LYS A 11 13.20 30.51 18.82
CA LYS A 11 11.81 30.19 19.10
C LYS A 11 11.14 29.48 17.93
N GLN A 12 11.28 30.00 16.72
CA GLN A 12 10.73 29.37 15.51
C GLN A 12 11.29 27.97 15.27
N ARG A 13 12.61 27.78 15.43
CA ARG A 13 13.25 26.46 15.29
C ARG A 13 12.75 25.47 16.35
N ALA A 14 12.56 25.92 17.58
CA ALA A 14 12.02 25.10 18.66
C ALA A 14 10.56 24.70 18.39
N GLU A 15 9.75 25.63 17.89
CA GLU A 15 8.36 25.38 17.53
C GLU A 15 8.23 24.38 16.38
N LEU A 16 9.04 24.51 15.33
CA LEU A 16 9.06 23.56 14.21
C LEU A 16 9.43 22.14 14.70
N LYS A 17 10.44 22.03 15.58
CA LYS A 17 10.81 20.75 16.18
C LYS A 17 9.68 20.16 17.03
N ARG A 18 8.97 21.00 17.80
CA ARG A 18 7.81 20.57 18.59
C ARG A 18 6.67 20.08 17.70
N ARG A 19 6.35 20.78 16.60
CA ARG A 19 5.32 20.37 15.65
C ARG A 19 5.66 19.02 15.01
N LYS A 20 6.88 18.85 14.49
CA LYS A 20 7.34 17.58 13.91
C LYS A 20 7.27 16.42 14.91
N LYS A 21 7.57 16.66 16.19
CA LYS A 21 7.44 15.64 17.24
C LYS A 21 5.98 15.24 17.50
N LYS A 22 5.07 16.22 17.55
CA LYS A 22 3.63 15.97 17.72
C LYS A 22 3.06 15.18 16.55
N GLU A 23 3.35 15.61 15.32
CA GLU A 23 2.92 14.94 14.09
C GLU A 23 3.40 13.48 14.05
N LYS A 24 4.68 13.22 14.33
CA LYS A 24 5.21 11.84 14.42
C LYS A 24 4.55 11.02 15.53
N PHE A 25 4.17 11.64 16.64
CA PHE A 25 3.51 10.95 17.74
C PHE A 25 2.06 10.62 17.38
N GLU A 26 1.33 11.54 16.77
CA GLU A 26 -0.03 11.37 16.26
C GLU A 26 -0.06 10.28 15.19
N GLU A 27 0.84 10.33 14.21
CA GLU A 27 0.95 9.28 13.17
C GLU A 27 1.25 7.91 13.79
N LYS A 28 2.14 7.84 14.79
CA LYS A 28 2.41 6.61 15.54
C LYS A 28 1.19 6.12 16.31
N LEU A 29 0.40 7.03 16.88
CA LEU A 29 -0.81 6.69 17.61
C LEU A 29 -1.90 6.19 16.66
N GLN A 30 -2.08 6.84 15.50
CA GLN A 30 -2.98 6.41 14.44
C GLN A 30 -2.62 5.00 13.96
N ARG A 31 -1.33 4.73 13.68
CA ARG A 31 -0.85 3.38 13.31
C ARG A 31 -1.04 2.33 14.42
N LYS A 32 -1.20 2.74 15.68
CA LYS A 32 -1.45 1.85 16.83
C LYS A 32 -2.94 1.67 17.12
N SER A 33 -3.76 2.70 16.92
CA SER A 33 -5.20 2.66 17.12
C SER A 33 -5.93 1.98 15.97
N GLN A 34 -5.36 2.02 14.77
CA GLN A 34 -5.82 1.22 13.64
C GLN A 34 -5.63 -0.26 14.01
N PRO A 35 -6.71 -1.07 14.00
CA PRO A 35 -6.60 -2.49 14.26
C PRO A 35 -5.68 -3.10 13.21
N LYS A 36 -4.55 -3.67 13.64
CA LYS A 36 -3.71 -4.51 12.79
C LYS A 36 -4.36 -5.87 12.73
N ASP A 37 -5.47 -5.95 11.99
CA ASP A 37 -6.08 -7.24 11.75
C ASP A 37 -5.19 -7.97 10.73
N GLY A 38 -4.46 -8.97 11.24
CA GLY A 38 -3.53 -9.81 10.47
C GLY A 38 -4.23 -10.83 9.58
N SER A 39 -5.56 -10.73 9.42
CA SER A 39 -6.30 -11.48 8.42
C SER A 39 -5.72 -11.26 7.03
N LEU A 40 -5.65 -12.35 6.26
CA LEU A 40 -5.13 -12.36 4.89
C LEU A 40 -5.89 -11.38 3.98
N GLU A 41 -7.19 -11.18 4.23
CA GLU A 41 -8.05 -10.28 3.45
C GLU A 41 -7.52 -8.82 3.49
N ASN A 42 -7.05 -8.36 4.65
CA ASN A 42 -6.51 -7.00 4.80
C ASN A 42 -5.09 -6.84 4.22
N MET A 43 -4.44 -7.94 3.85
CA MET A 43 -3.12 -7.93 3.18
C MET A 43 -3.25 -8.02 1.66
N THR A 44 -4.44 -8.34 1.14
CA THR A 44 -4.69 -8.35 -0.30
C THR A 44 -5.04 -6.95 -0.78
N VAL A 45 -4.40 -6.49 -1.85
CA VAL A 45 -4.66 -5.21 -2.50
C VAL A 45 -4.90 -5.47 -3.97
N TYR A 46 -5.90 -4.81 -4.55
CA TYR A 46 -6.24 -4.97 -5.95
C TYR A 46 -5.46 -3.97 -6.80
N VAL A 47 -5.12 -4.40 -8.02
CA VAL A 47 -4.41 -3.58 -9.01
C VAL A 47 -5.39 -3.24 -10.12
N ASP A 48 -5.52 -1.95 -10.41
CA ASP A 48 -6.37 -1.46 -11.52
C ASP A 48 -5.69 -1.66 -12.90
N GLU A 49 -6.43 -1.36 -13.97
CA GLU A 49 -5.94 -1.49 -15.36
C GLU A 49 -4.75 -0.58 -15.70
N PHE A 50 -4.50 0.43 -14.86
CA PHE A 50 -3.41 1.38 -14.99
C PHE A 50 -2.24 1.09 -14.05
N GLY A 51 -2.32 0.00 -13.27
CA GLY A 51 -1.28 -0.42 -12.34
C GLY A 51 -1.30 0.29 -10.97
N ASN A 52 -2.35 1.05 -10.65
CA ASN A 52 -2.51 1.67 -9.33
C ASN A 52 -3.15 0.69 -8.34
N LEU A 53 -2.77 0.84 -7.07
CA LEU A 53 -3.31 0.06 -5.96
C LEU A 53 -4.67 0.64 -5.52
N SER A 54 -5.70 -0.20 -5.52
CA SER A 54 -7.03 0.15 -5.01
C SER A 54 -7.42 -0.74 -3.84
N GLU A 55 -8.07 -0.12 -2.85
CA GLU A 55 -8.67 -0.77 -1.68
C GLU A 55 -10.01 -1.44 -2.03
N THR A 56 -10.66 -1.02 -3.12
CA THR A 56 -11.92 -1.60 -3.56
C THR A 56 -11.68 -2.85 -4.41
N PRO A 57 -12.38 -3.97 -4.14
CA PRO A 57 -12.35 -5.12 -5.03
C PRO A 57 -12.78 -4.71 -6.45
N PRO A 58 -12.10 -5.20 -7.51
CA PRO A 58 -12.48 -4.91 -8.87
C PRO A 58 -13.91 -5.40 -9.09
N GLU A 59 -14.69 -4.64 -9.84
CA GLU A 59 -16.05 -5.05 -10.18
C GLU A 59 -16.02 -6.45 -10.83
N PRO A 60 -16.98 -7.33 -10.50
CA PRO A 60 -17.01 -8.68 -11.02
C PRO A 60 -17.01 -8.61 -12.56
N PRO A 61 -16.08 -9.31 -13.23
CA PRO A 61 -15.98 -9.22 -14.68
C PRO A 61 -17.27 -9.75 -15.29
N THR A 62 -17.96 -8.92 -16.06
CA THR A 62 -19.00 -9.38 -16.99
C THR A 62 -18.35 -10.33 -17.99
N THR A 63 -18.46 -11.63 -17.73
CA THR A 63 -18.14 -12.76 -18.62
C THR A 63 -16.75 -12.72 -19.26
N LYS A 64 -15.76 -13.36 -18.63
CA LYS A 64 -14.51 -13.71 -19.31
C LYS A 64 -14.84 -14.71 -20.44
N LYS A 65 -14.39 -14.41 -21.67
CA LYS A 65 -14.53 -15.28 -22.85
C LYS A 65 -14.05 -16.71 -22.53
N GLN A 66 -14.87 -17.71 -22.83
CA GLN A 66 -14.53 -19.13 -22.65
C GLN A 66 -13.32 -19.48 -23.53
N LEU A 67 -12.16 -19.74 -22.92
CA LEU A 67 -11.02 -20.32 -23.62
C LEU A 67 -11.25 -21.83 -23.75
N ASN A 68 -11.60 -22.29 -24.96
CA ASN A 68 -11.76 -23.71 -25.28
C ASN A 68 -10.43 -24.47 -25.09
N GLN A 69 -10.38 -25.36 -24.09
CA GLN A 69 -9.19 -26.15 -23.72
C GLN A 69 -8.95 -27.40 -24.60
N ASN A 70 -9.37 -27.41 -25.86
CA ASN A 70 -9.42 -28.65 -26.65
C ASN A 70 -8.13 -29.01 -27.43
N ASN A 71 -7.00 -28.33 -27.20
CA ASN A 71 -5.80 -28.51 -28.04
C ASN A 71 -4.53 -28.93 -27.29
N TYR A 72 -4.61 -29.92 -26.40
CA TYR A 72 -3.41 -30.64 -25.94
C TYR A 72 -3.54 -32.13 -26.24
N ARG A 73 -3.41 -32.48 -27.52
CA ARG A 73 -3.40 -33.86 -27.99
C ARG A 73 -1.96 -34.39 -27.97
N SER A 74 -1.77 -35.40 -27.13
CA SER A 74 -0.67 -36.37 -26.96
C SER A 74 0.32 -36.54 -28.12
N ASN A 75 1.60 -36.75 -27.79
CA ASN A 75 2.46 -37.78 -28.40
C ASN A 75 3.81 -37.90 -27.67
N SER A 76 4.04 -39.01 -26.94
CA SER A 76 5.31 -39.76 -26.90
C SER A 76 5.34 -40.77 -25.75
N ALA A 77 4.46 -41.76 -25.77
CA ALA A 77 4.61 -42.98 -24.96
C ALA A 77 5.01 -44.13 -25.89
N ALA A 78 6.19 -44.07 -26.48
CA ALA A 78 6.76 -45.17 -27.24
C ALA A 78 8.27 -44.97 -27.47
N GLN A 79 9.09 -44.98 -26.41
CA GLN A 79 10.50 -45.41 -26.47
C GLN A 79 10.89 -45.98 -25.11
N ASN A 80 10.57 -47.26 -24.91
CA ASN A 80 11.26 -48.14 -23.97
C ASN A 80 10.88 -49.58 -24.33
N LYS A 81 11.65 -50.18 -25.24
CA LYS A 81 11.98 -51.60 -25.28
C LYS A 81 13.33 -51.75 -25.96
#